data_AF-A0A954JCW8-F1
#
_entry.id   AF-A0A954JCW8-F1
#
_cell.length_a   1.000
_cell.length_b   1.000
_cell.length_c   1.000
_cell.angle_alpha   90.00
_cell.angle_beta   90.00
_cell.angle_gamma   90.00
#
_symmetry.space_group_name_H-M   'P 1'
#
loop_
_entity.id
_entity.type
_entity.pdbx_description
1 polymer ?
#
loop_
_entity_poly.entity_id
_entity_poly.type
_entity_poly.pdbx_seq_one_letter_code
_entity_poly.pdbx_strand_id
1 'polypeptide(L)'
;TNSVVRGQGTMSPGQSEVAASLELIAVPLSFGGNVVGVWELLFTSSSAAEQFLASEALQQFRDQLGLKLLDSKIPGASEQESRLAGSQEEASPLAERLWEIRRKTAPEHRLSAYLNELVLLGYADRISLFTRHEGSTVLLAVSGGSFDASQSESMQLLGRFISQQTEQCSTTEPATFTRLPAELKCKSLRIVRITQADGRSDYVLGLESFSEDSTVQPELQKAEMAAIRWAVISEAKPGSRSAGLLSRYWKSAALAVVVGLMLVPVPFSIHANGQLFPSSRQTVYAPEAGRIPAVQLQIPADRIVLKDQLMLTVDSPELENQLHELDREIATVNEEIRSLKNSRLDRERRAEQNSLVDLDIGIRLAELEARQNGLSNERQFVEQRMSSLSIHSPLSGVLLTWDIEQQLQDRPIERGEELFQVGNPDSPWEAIIEIADRDLRYVKTYLEQAQSEVCTVTSRINPAVEWSGSLQELSVGILRYREGTGFAEAKVAPLQGDTQGTPGEQIVVRIPCGVRPAGFVYLRGLWETILRSGAYWW
;
A
#
# COMPACT_ATOMS: atom_id res chain seq x y z
N THR A 1 20.23 19.47 -44.19
CA THR A 1 19.79 20.07 -42.90
C THR A 1 18.63 19.25 -42.41
N ASN A 2 18.86 17.99 -42.01
CA ASN A 2 17.77 17.02 -41.83
C ASN A 2 17.68 16.60 -40.37
N SER A 3 16.56 16.99 -39.74
CA SER A 3 15.94 16.38 -38.56
C SER A 3 16.89 15.89 -37.46
N VAL A 4 17.44 16.83 -36.71
CA VAL A 4 17.84 16.60 -35.32
C VAL A 4 16.57 16.66 -34.47
N VAL A 5 16.31 15.64 -33.64
CA VAL A 5 15.15 15.62 -32.73
C VAL A 5 15.60 16.07 -31.34
N ARG A 6 14.93 17.10 -30.78
CA ARG A 6 15.19 17.64 -29.44
C ARG A 6 14.08 17.24 -28.46
N GLY A 7 14.45 16.82 -27.26
CA GLY A 7 13.55 16.66 -26.12
C GLY A 7 14.13 17.32 -24.87
N GLN A 8 13.35 18.18 -24.20
CA GLN A 8 13.74 18.83 -22.94
C GLN A 8 13.10 18.11 -21.74
N GLY A 9 13.90 17.89 -20.69
CA GLY A 9 13.45 17.46 -19.38
C GLY A 9 13.99 18.37 -18.27
N THR A 10 13.14 18.73 -17.32
CA THR A 10 13.53 19.46 -16.11
C THR A 10 13.38 18.53 -14.89
N MET A 11 14.42 18.45 -14.06
CA MET A 11 14.34 17.75 -12.77
C MET A 11 13.93 18.71 -11.65
N SER A 12 13.04 18.26 -10.76
CA SER A 12 12.66 19.01 -9.56
C SER A 12 13.72 18.80 -8.46
N PRO A 13 14.13 19.83 -7.69
CA PRO A 13 15.37 19.79 -6.92
C PRO A 13 15.23 19.15 -5.54
N GLY A 14 15.99 18.07 -5.32
CA GLY A 14 16.32 17.55 -3.99
C GLY A 14 17.72 17.99 -3.55
N GLN A 15 17.84 19.21 -3.02
CA GLN A 15 19.04 19.77 -2.37
C GLN A 15 20.35 19.83 -3.20
N SER A 16 20.34 20.53 -4.34
CA SER A 16 21.43 21.45 -4.72
C SER A 16 20.95 22.48 -5.76
N GLU A 17 21.55 23.67 -5.78
CA GLU A 17 20.88 24.91 -6.22
C GLU A 17 21.16 25.30 -7.69
N VAL A 18 21.23 24.33 -8.61
CA VAL A 18 21.27 24.61 -10.06
C VAL A 18 20.28 23.71 -10.80
N ALA A 19 19.20 24.31 -11.30
CA ALA A 19 18.24 23.63 -12.16
C ALA A 19 18.86 23.37 -13.56
N ALA A 20 19.48 22.20 -13.73
CA ALA A 20 19.99 21.76 -15.03
C ALA A 20 18.79 21.40 -15.94
N SER A 21 18.64 22.14 -17.05
CA SER A 21 17.70 21.78 -18.11
C SER A 21 18.40 20.80 -19.04
N LEU A 22 17.91 19.55 -19.05
CA LEU A 22 18.52 18.48 -19.82
C LEU A 22 17.90 18.42 -21.22
N GLU A 23 18.69 18.75 -22.25
CA GLU A 23 18.34 18.61 -23.66
C GLU A 23 18.91 17.32 -24.24
N LEU A 24 18.04 16.37 -24.56
CA LEU A 24 18.37 15.20 -25.38
C LEU A 24 18.32 15.62 -26.86
N ILE A 25 19.41 15.38 -27.57
CA ILE A 25 19.60 15.72 -28.98
C ILE A 25 19.97 14.46 -29.75
N ALA A 26 19.04 13.99 -30.59
CA ALA A 26 19.20 12.80 -31.40
C ALA A 26 19.64 13.16 -32.83
N VAL A 27 20.81 12.65 -33.24
CA VAL A 27 21.40 12.86 -34.58
C VAL A 27 21.44 11.51 -35.31
N PRO A 28 20.74 11.36 -36.45
CA PRO A 28 20.75 10.11 -37.21
C PRO A 28 22.09 9.92 -37.94
N LEU A 29 22.79 8.83 -37.64
CA LEU A 29 23.98 8.38 -38.36
C LEU A 29 23.55 7.59 -39.59
N SER A 30 23.89 8.09 -40.78
CA SER A 30 23.56 7.43 -42.04
C SER A 30 24.81 7.00 -42.81
N PHE A 31 24.71 5.84 -43.45
CA PHE A 31 25.75 5.24 -44.29
C PHE A 31 25.11 4.86 -45.63
N GLY A 32 25.65 5.37 -46.74
CA GLY A 32 25.08 5.13 -48.07
C GLY A 32 23.62 5.62 -48.25
N GLY A 33 23.18 6.61 -47.45
CA GLY A 33 21.80 7.13 -47.47
C GLY A 33 20.81 6.42 -46.56
N ASN A 34 21.16 5.27 -45.98
CA ASN A 34 20.34 4.57 -44.99
C ASN A 34 20.78 4.95 -43.56
N VAL A 35 19.82 5.17 -42.65
CA VAL A 35 20.11 5.42 -41.22
C VAL A 35 20.51 4.09 -40.56
N VAL A 36 21.76 4.00 -40.11
CA VAL A 36 22.34 2.79 -39.49
C VAL A 36 22.26 2.85 -37.96
N GLY A 37 22.12 4.05 -37.40
CA GLY A 37 21.86 4.25 -35.98
C GLY A 37 21.47 5.68 -35.68
N VAL A 38 21.09 5.94 -34.43
CA VAL A 38 20.84 7.29 -33.91
C VAL A 38 21.79 7.52 -32.75
N TRP A 39 22.49 8.65 -32.78
CA TRP A 39 23.38 9.08 -31.71
C TRP A 39 22.64 10.10 -30.85
N GLU A 40 22.44 9.77 -29.58
CA GLU A 40 21.70 10.60 -28.63
C GLU A 40 22.68 11.23 -27.63
N LEU A 41 22.65 12.56 -27.55
CA LEU A 41 23.54 13.37 -26.71
C LEU A 41 22.69 14.18 -25.73
N LEU A 42 23.01 14.11 -24.44
CA LEU A 42 22.31 14.82 -23.36
C LEU A 42 23.15 16.01 -22.88
N PHE A 43 22.66 17.23 -23.12
CA PHE A 43 23.29 18.47 -22.72
C PHE A 43 22.63 19.02 -21.46
N THR A 44 23.44 19.48 -20.50
CA THR A 44 22.98 20.03 -19.20
C THR A 44 22.51 21.49 -19.25
N SER A 45 22.69 22.15 -20.39
CA SER A 45 22.10 23.45 -20.71
C SER A 45 21.95 23.65 -22.22
N SER A 46 20.89 24.35 -22.63
CA SER A 46 20.58 24.58 -24.06
C SER A 46 21.61 25.46 -24.77
N SER A 47 22.28 26.39 -24.07
CA SER A 47 23.33 27.23 -24.68
C SER A 47 24.59 26.44 -25.07
N ALA A 48 24.95 25.41 -24.31
CA ALA A 48 26.05 24.52 -24.65
C ALA A 48 25.71 23.63 -25.86
N ALA A 49 24.45 23.18 -25.96
CA ALA A 49 23.95 22.43 -27.10
C ALA A 49 23.99 23.24 -28.41
N GLU A 50 23.61 24.53 -28.37
CA GLU A 50 23.62 25.40 -29.55
C GLU A 50 25.03 25.82 -29.99
N GLN A 51 25.93 26.10 -29.04
CA GLN A 51 27.35 26.33 -29.36
C GLN A 51 28.00 25.09 -29.98
N PHE A 52 27.67 23.89 -29.51
CA PHE A 52 28.18 22.64 -30.08
C PHE A 52 27.66 22.41 -31.52
N LEU A 53 26.36 22.57 -31.74
CA LEU A 53 25.73 22.40 -33.06
C LEU A 53 26.18 23.45 -34.10
N ALA A 54 26.58 24.64 -33.66
CA ALA A 54 27.10 25.71 -34.52
C ALA A 54 28.63 25.66 -34.72
N SER A 55 29.35 24.78 -34.01
CA SER A 55 30.81 24.73 -34.05
C SER A 55 31.38 24.10 -35.33
N GLU A 56 32.50 24.63 -35.83
CA GLU A 56 33.27 24.00 -36.93
C GLU A 56 33.72 22.57 -36.60
N ALA A 57 33.84 22.24 -35.31
CA ALA A 57 34.13 20.88 -34.85
C ALA A 57 33.08 19.88 -35.40
N LEU A 58 31.80 20.24 -35.50
CA LEU A 58 30.76 19.36 -36.04
C LEU A 58 30.88 19.16 -37.57
N GLN A 59 31.47 20.11 -38.30
CA GLN A 59 31.78 19.97 -39.73
C GLN A 59 33.07 19.16 -39.94
N GLN A 60 34.15 19.49 -39.23
CA GLN A 60 35.39 18.70 -39.24
C GLN A 60 35.13 17.23 -38.86
N PHE A 61 34.25 16.97 -37.90
CA PHE A 61 33.89 15.62 -37.48
C PHE A 61 33.06 14.86 -38.53
N ARG A 62 32.31 15.57 -39.40
CA ARG A 62 31.66 14.96 -40.57
C ARG A 62 32.65 14.63 -41.70
N ASP A 63 33.65 15.46 -41.91
CA ASP A 63 34.62 15.29 -43.00
C ASP A 63 35.77 14.33 -42.62
N GLN A 64 36.17 14.26 -41.35
CA GLN A 64 37.20 13.33 -40.84
C GLN A 64 36.75 11.87 -40.85
N LEU A 65 35.44 11.58 -40.90
CA LEU A 65 34.90 10.22 -41.09
C LEU A 65 34.92 9.74 -42.56
N GLY A 66 35.70 10.41 -43.42
CA GLY A 66 36.01 10.02 -44.80
C GLY A 66 36.95 8.81 -44.96
N LEU A 67 36.52 7.62 -44.50
CA LEU A 67 36.72 6.32 -45.18
C LEU A 67 38.11 5.88 -45.71
N LYS A 68 39.26 6.45 -45.28
CA LYS A 68 40.59 6.08 -45.83
C LYS A 68 41.72 5.70 -44.87
N LEU A 69 41.53 5.77 -43.54
CA LEU A 69 42.56 5.37 -42.56
C LEU A 69 42.27 4.03 -41.85
N LEU A 70 41.06 3.50 -41.99
CA LEU A 70 40.62 2.23 -41.39
C LEU A 70 41.13 0.96 -42.11
N ASP A 71 41.95 1.10 -43.15
CA ASP A 71 42.27 0.03 -44.12
C ASP A 71 43.76 -0.36 -44.15
N SER A 72 44.58 0.03 -43.15
CA SER A 72 46.00 -0.39 -43.14
C SER A 72 46.73 -0.58 -41.80
N LYS A 73 46.34 0.01 -40.66
CA LYS A 73 47.05 -0.20 -39.37
C LYS A 73 46.12 -0.29 -38.14
N ILE A 74 46.43 -1.28 -37.28
CA ILE A 74 45.70 -1.83 -36.11
C ILE A 74 46.32 -1.23 -34.80
N PRO A 75 45.66 -1.16 -33.59
CA PRO A 75 44.40 -1.75 -33.09
C PRO A 75 43.38 -0.75 -32.49
N GLY A 76 42.31 -1.26 -31.83
CA GLY A 76 41.36 -0.46 -31.03
C GLY A 76 41.78 -0.23 -29.57
N ALA A 77 42.30 0.95 -29.28
CA ALA A 77 42.43 1.56 -27.95
C ALA A 77 41.73 2.94 -27.95
N SER A 78 41.25 3.41 -26.80
CA SER A 78 40.56 4.71 -26.68
C SER A 78 41.52 5.87 -26.40
N GLU A 79 41.28 7.03 -27.02
CA GLU A 79 42.23 8.14 -27.21
C GLU A 79 42.85 8.82 -25.96
N GLN A 80 42.47 8.46 -24.72
CA GLN A 80 43.14 9.01 -23.53
C GLN A 80 44.58 8.48 -23.36
N GLU A 81 44.92 7.33 -23.95
CA GLU A 81 46.31 6.83 -23.97
C GLU A 81 47.14 7.47 -25.10
N SER A 82 46.48 7.89 -26.18
CA SER A 82 47.12 8.58 -27.31
C SER A 82 47.73 9.94 -26.96
N ARG A 83 47.24 10.63 -25.90
CA ARG A 83 47.81 11.92 -25.47
C ARG A 83 49.03 11.80 -24.55
N LEU A 84 49.41 10.58 -24.13
CA LEU A 84 50.69 10.33 -23.45
C LEU A 84 51.81 9.93 -24.41
N ALA A 85 51.47 9.46 -25.62
CA ALA A 85 52.40 9.20 -26.72
C ALA A 85 52.74 10.50 -27.49
N GLY A 86 53.36 11.45 -26.80
CA GLY A 86 53.83 12.72 -27.34
C GLY A 86 55.21 12.63 -28.03
N SER A 87 55.45 11.57 -28.80
CA SER A 87 56.72 11.29 -29.50
C SER A 87 56.46 10.31 -30.65
N GLN A 88 57.27 10.39 -31.72
CA GLN A 88 57.29 9.37 -32.77
C GLN A 88 58.02 8.13 -32.27
N GLU A 89 57.35 7.31 -31.46
CA GLU A 89 57.94 6.07 -30.92
C GLU A 89 57.06 4.86 -31.26
N GLU A 90 57.75 3.74 -31.52
CA GLU A 90 57.16 2.50 -32.01
C GLU A 90 56.25 1.87 -30.94
N ALA A 91 55.27 1.06 -31.37
CA ALA A 91 54.37 0.39 -30.43
C ALA A 91 55.19 -0.51 -29.50
N SER A 92 55.21 -0.20 -28.20
CA SER A 92 56.06 -0.91 -27.23
C SER A 92 55.72 -2.42 -27.26
N PRO A 93 56.73 -3.31 -27.35
CA PRO A 93 56.52 -4.77 -27.42
C PRO A 93 55.80 -5.34 -26.20
N LEU A 94 55.75 -4.60 -25.09
CA LEU A 94 54.96 -4.90 -23.90
C LEU A 94 53.44 -4.90 -24.19
N ALA A 95 52.95 -3.99 -25.02
CA ALA A 95 51.51 -3.87 -25.32
C ALA A 95 50.98 -5.07 -26.13
N GLU A 96 51.75 -5.58 -27.10
CA GLU A 96 51.38 -6.76 -27.87
C GLU A 96 51.32 -8.02 -27.00
N ARG A 97 52.29 -8.21 -26.09
CA ARG A 97 52.31 -9.33 -25.14
C ARG A 97 51.13 -9.32 -24.16
N LEU A 98 50.76 -8.15 -23.62
CA LEU A 98 49.57 -8.01 -22.78
C LEU A 98 48.29 -8.36 -23.55
N TRP A 99 48.19 -7.97 -24.83
CA TRP A 99 47.05 -8.35 -25.68
C TRP A 99 47.01 -9.86 -25.96
N GLU A 100 48.17 -10.49 -26.17
CA GLU A 100 48.29 -11.94 -26.38
C GLU A 100 47.86 -12.75 -25.14
N ILE A 101 48.27 -12.34 -23.93
CA ILE A 101 47.78 -12.93 -22.67
C ILE A 101 46.26 -12.84 -22.59
N ARG A 102 45.68 -11.68 -22.90
CA ARG A 102 44.22 -11.48 -22.80
C ARG A 102 43.45 -12.46 -23.69
N ARG A 103 44.01 -12.78 -24.86
CA ARG A 103 43.44 -13.71 -25.84
C ARG A 103 43.65 -15.18 -25.47
N LYS A 104 44.80 -15.55 -24.88
CA LYS A 104 45.18 -16.94 -24.59
C LYS A 104 44.84 -17.43 -23.19
N THR A 105 44.73 -16.55 -22.21
CA THR A 105 44.58 -16.90 -20.78
C THR A 105 43.13 -16.73 -20.30
N ALA A 106 42.66 -17.70 -19.50
CA ALA A 106 41.34 -17.67 -18.87
C ALA A 106 41.19 -16.47 -17.89
N PRO A 107 39.99 -15.86 -17.76
CA PRO A 107 39.81 -14.62 -17.00
C PRO A 107 40.38 -14.65 -15.58
N GLU A 108 40.20 -15.76 -14.87
CA GLU A 108 40.67 -15.97 -13.48
C GLU A 108 42.19 -15.98 -13.31
N HIS A 109 42.96 -16.12 -14.39
CA HIS A 109 44.42 -16.18 -14.39
C HIS A 109 45.09 -15.03 -15.17
N ARG A 110 44.32 -14.16 -15.84
CA ARG A 110 44.88 -13.04 -16.61
C ARG A 110 45.66 -12.07 -15.75
N LEU A 111 45.13 -11.73 -14.58
CA LEU A 111 45.75 -10.72 -13.72
C LEU A 111 47.12 -11.20 -13.23
N SER A 112 47.24 -12.44 -12.75
CA SER A 112 48.55 -13.02 -12.39
C SER A 112 49.47 -13.20 -13.59
N ALA A 113 48.94 -13.53 -14.78
CA ALA A 113 49.74 -13.62 -16.00
C ALA A 113 50.33 -12.26 -16.44
N TYR A 114 49.57 -11.16 -16.34
CA TYR A 114 50.09 -9.82 -16.60
C TYR A 114 51.21 -9.43 -15.63
N LEU A 115 51.05 -9.72 -14.33
CA LEU A 115 52.10 -9.47 -13.33
C LEU A 115 53.36 -10.32 -13.59
N ASN A 116 53.20 -11.54 -14.12
CA ASN A 116 54.32 -12.41 -14.47
C ASN A 116 55.14 -11.88 -15.66
N GLU A 117 54.52 -11.39 -16.74
CA GLU A 117 55.30 -10.80 -17.85
C GLU A 117 56.10 -9.58 -17.40
N LEU A 118 55.57 -8.76 -16.49
CA LEU A 118 56.30 -7.62 -15.94
C LEU A 118 57.52 -8.05 -15.09
N VAL A 119 57.48 -9.20 -14.43
CA VAL A 119 58.67 -9.79 -13.80
C VAL A 119 59.63 -10.36 -14.85
N LEU A 120 59.13 -11.07 -15.87
CA LEU A 120 59.95 -11.64 -16.94
C LEU A 120 60.65 -10.60 -17.82
N LEU A 121 60.08 -9.40 -17.94
CA LEU A 121 60.69 -8.24 -18.62
C LEU A 121 61.71 -7.50 -17.72
N GLY A 122 61.89 -7.92 -16.46
CA GLY A 122 62.95 -7.42 -15.57
C GLY A 122 62.64 -6.12 -14.84
N TYR A 123 61.37 -5.69 -14.77
CA TYR A 123 61.00 -4.48 -14.01
C TYR A 123 61.15 -4.65 -12.50
N ALA A 124 60.93 -5.86 -11.98
CA ALA A 124 61.06 -6.22 -10.57
C ALA A 124 61.24 -7.74 -10.42
N ASP A 125 61.82 -8.18 -9.30
CA ASP A 125 61.93 -9.62 -8.97
C ASP A 125 60.57 -10.22 -8.57
N ARG A 126 59.67 -9.39 -8.00
CA ARG A 126 58.30 -9.76 -7.65
C ARG A 126 57.37 -8.55 -7.71
N ILE A 127 56.12 -8.78 -8.09
CA ILE A 127 55.09 -7.74 -8.22
C ILE A 127 53.80 -8.17 -7.53
N SER A 128 53.26 -7.29 -6.69
CA SER A 128 52.01 -7.52 -5.94
C SER A 128 50.99 -6.44 -6.24
N LEU A 129 49.75 -6.82 -6.56
CA LEU A 129 48.63 -5.90 -6.79
C LEU A 129 47.65 -5.93 -5.61
N PHE A 130 47.35 -4.75 -5.09
CA PHE A 130 46.34 -4.54 -4.06
C PHE A 130 45.22 -3.61 -4.57
N THR A 131 44.06 -3.66 -3.94
CA THR A 131 42.94 -2.72 -4.12
C THR A 131 42.58 -2.06 -2.80
N ARG A 132 42.16 -0.79 -2.83
CA ARG A 132 41.62 -0.09 -1.66
C ARG A 132 40.10 -0.26 -1.60
N HIS A 133 39.59 -0.77 -0.48
CA HIS A 133 38.16 -0.88 -0.20
C HIS A 133 37.88 -0.34 1.20
N GLU A 134 37.04 0.70 1.31
CA GLU A 134 36.56 1.26 2.60
C GLU A 134 37.69 1.53 3.61
N GLY A 135 38.80 2.10 3.14
CA GLY A 135 39.97 2.42 3.97
C GLY A 135 40.97 1.28 4.17
N SER A 136 40.59 0.03 3.88
CA SER A 136 41.47 -1.15 3.95
C SER A 136 42.15 -1.46 2.61
N THR A 137 43.36 -2.04 2.66
CA THR A 137 44.13 -2.46 1.48
C THR A 137 44.11 -3.99 1.38
N VAL A 138 43.51 -4.54 0.31
CA VAL A 138 43.30 -5.98 0.11
C VAL A 138 44.13 -6.48 -1.08
N LEU A 139 44.81 -7.61 -0.93
CA LEU A 139 45.60 -8.24 -1.99
C LEU A 139 44.69 -8.85 -3.07
N LEU A 140 44.90 -8.50 -4.34
CA LEU A 140 44.17 -9.06 -5.49
C LEU A 140 44.96 -10.14 -6.23
N ALA A 141 46.27 -9.95 -6.44
CA ALA A 141 47.14 -10.96 -7.06
C ALA A 141 48.62 -10.68 -6.78
N VAL A 142 49.47 -11.68 -7.04
CA VAL A 142 50.92 -11.58 -6.98
C VAL A 142 51.53 -12.35 -8.16
N SER A 143 52.64 -11.86 -8.70
CA SER A 143 53.44 -12.61 -9.66
C SER A 143 53.87 -13.96 -9.08
N GLY A 144 53.58 -15.05 -9.78
CA GLY A 144 53.94 -16.42 -9.42
C GLY A 144 53.08 -17.09 -8.34
N GLY A 145 51.98 -16.48 -7.88
CA GLY A 145 51.15 -17.03 -6.79
C GLY A 145 49.65 -17.06 -7.07
N SER A 146 48.96 -18.03 -6.46
CA SER A 146 47.48 -18.04 -6.34
C SER A 146 46.98 -17.11 -5.23
N PHE A 147 45.67 -16.94 -5.15
CA PHE A 147 44.99 -16.07 -4.16
C PHE A 147 45.31 -16.44 -2.69
N ASP A 148 45.71 -17.68 -2.43
CA ASP A 148 46.06 -18.21 -1.09
C ASP A 148 47.30 -17.54 -0.47
N ALA A 149 48.15 -16.91 -1.29
CA ALA A 149 49.33 -16.16 -0.81
C ALA A 149 48.97 -14.98 0.11
N SER A 150 47.71 -14.54 0.12
CA SER A 150 47.16 -13.53 1.04
C SER A 150 47.26 -13.91 2.52
N GLN A 151 47.36 -15.20 2.85
CA GLN A 151 47.54 -15.67 4.23
C GLN A 151 49.00 -15.68 4.70
N SER A 152 49.97 -15.41 3.81
CA SER A 152 51.39 -15.31 4.19
C SER A 152 51.62 -14.11 5.10
N GLU A 153 52.23 -14.33 6.26
CA GLU A 153 52.54 -13.29 7.26
C GLU A 153 53.31 -12.12 6.64
N SER A 154 54.32 -12.41 5.81
CA SER A 154 55.08 -11.37 5.08
C SER A 154 54.21 -10.54 4.13
N MET A 155 53.20 -11.14 3.48
CA MET A 155 52.26 -10.43 2.61
C MET A 155 51.27 -9.56 3.42
N GLN A 156 50.89 -10.00 4.61
CA GLN A 156 50.04 -9.21 5.51
C GLN A 156 50.79 -8.01 6.10
N LEU A 157 52.05 -8.21 6.51
CA LEU A 157 52.93 -7.12 6.96
C LEU A 157 53.18 -6.11 5.83
N LEU A 158 53.46 -6.59 4.61
CA LEU A 158 53.59 -5.74 3.42
C LEU A 158 52.30 -4.97 3.11
N GLY A 159 51.14 -5.63 3.15
CA GLY A 159 49.84 -4.99 2.93
C GLY A 159 49.54 -3.87 3.95
N ARG A 160 49.84 -4.10 5.23
CA ARG A 160 49.75 -3.07 6.29
C ARG A 160 50.70 -1.90 6.03
N PHE A 161 51.97 -2.20 5.68
CA PHE A 161 52.97 -1.18 5.36
C PHE A 161 52.55 -0.32 4.17
N ILE A 162 52.12 -0.94 3.07
CA ILE A 162 51.61 -0.24 1.89
C ILE A 162 50.42 0.65 2.27
N SER A 163 49.45 0.13 3.04
CA SER A 163 48.30 0.91 3.50
C SER A 163 48.73 2.19 4.24
N GLN A 164 49.68 2.08 5.19
CA GLN A 164 50.21 3.22 5.93
C GLN A 164 50.94 4.24 5.03
N GLN A 165 51.77 3.79 4.09
CA GLN A 165 52.49 4.70 3.18
C GLN A 165 51.54 5.40 2.19
N THR A 166 50.50 4.73 1.72
CA THR A 166 49.50 5.32 0.80
C THR A 166 48.60 6.38 1.43
N GLU A 167 48.59 6.52 2.76
CA GLU A 167 47.92 7.64 3.45
C GLU A 167 48.81 8.89 3.53
N GLN A 168 50.13 8.73 3.42
CA GLN A 168 51.10 9.82 3.53
C GLN A 168 51.51 10.42 2.16
N CYS A 169 51.47 9.62 1.08
CA CYS A 169 51.77 10.08 -0.28
C CYS A 169 50.51 10.52 -1.05
N SER A 170 50.41 11.81 -1.37
CA SER A 170 49.29 12.41 -2.11
C SER A 170 49.48 12.49 -3.63
N THR A 171 50.63 12.09 -4.17
CA THR A 171 50.98 12.23 -5.60
C THR A 171 50.89 10.90 -6.36
N THR A 172 50.59 10.98 -7.66
CA THR A 172 50.58 9.84 -8.61
C THR A 172 51.98 9.46 -9.14
N GLU A 173 53.04 10.01 -8.55
CA GLU A 173 54.43 9.76 -8.95
C GLU A 173 55.06 8.63 -8.11
N PRO A 174 56.01 7.86 -8.66
CA PRO A 174 56.60 6.71 -7.96
C PRO A 174 57.47 7.14 -6.78
N ALA A 175 56.92 7.10 -5.58
CA ALA A 175 57.68 7.30 -4.35
C ALA A 175 58.68 6.13 -4.16
N THR A 176 59.97 6.46 -4.08
CA THR A 176 61.02 5.50 -3.74
C THR A 176 61.26 5.56 -2.23
N PHE A 177 60.92 4.48 -1.53
CA PHE A 177 61.17 4.34 -0.09
C PHE A 177 62.47 3.56 0.16
N THR A 178 63.25 4.01 1.14
CA THR A 178 64.53 3.40 1.49
C THR A 178 64.45 2.76 2.88
N ARG A 179 64.70 1.44 2.92
CA ARG A 179 64.60 0.50 4.06
C ARG A 179 63.18 0.25 4.62
N LEU A 180 62.72 -0.97 4.34
CA LEU A 180 61.64 -1.66 5.06
C LEU A 180 62.09 -2.08 6.48
N PRO A 181 61.14 -2.41 7.39
CA PRO A 181 61.47 -3.05 8.68
C PRO A 181 62.23 -4.37 8.47
N ALA A 182 63.12 -4.70 9.41
CA ALA A 182 64.15 -5.73 9.27
C ALA A 182 63.67 -7.18 9.05
N GLU A 183 62.36 -7.43 9.16
CA GLU A 183 61.72 -8.74 8.99
C GLU A 183 61.37 -9.05 7.53
N LEU A 184 61.23 -8.04 6.67
CA LEU A 184 60.97 -8.21 5.23
C LEU A 184 62.30 -8.33 4.47
N LYS A 185 62.51 -9.46 3.78
CA LYS A 185 63.76 -9.78 3.04
C LYS A 185 64.02 -8.94 1.78
N CYS A 186 63.25 -7.88 1.53
CA CYS A 186 63.28 -7.07 0.31
C CYS A 186 64.31 -5.93 0.43
N LYS A 187 65.11 -5.70 -0.63
CA LYS A 187 66.15 -4.66 -0.65
C LYS A 187 65.62 -3.31 -1.13
N SER A 188 64.73 -3.29 -2.12
CA SER A 188 64.05 -2.08 -2.57
C SER A 188 62.59 -2.34 -2.95
N LEU A 189 61.71 -1.40 -2.55
CA LEU A 189 60.27 -1.43 -2.81
C LEU A 189 59.88 -0.09 -3.45
N ARG A 190 59.24 -0.14 -4.62
CA ARG A 190 58.53 1.01 -5.21
C ARG A 190 57.02 0.77 -5.15
N ILE A 191 56.28 1.83 -4.85
CA ILE A 191 54.81 1.80 -4.78
C ILE A 191 54.26 2.71 -5.89
N VAL A 192 53.34 2.17 -6.70
CA VAL A 192 52.70 2.91 -7.79
C VAL A 192 51.18 2.84 -7.63
N ARG A 193 50.53 4.00 -7.53
CA ARG A 193 49.07 4.11 -7.45
C ARG A 193 48.47 4.20 -8.85
N ILE A 194 47.41 3.42 -9.08
CA ILE A 194 46.64 3.37 -10.32
C ILE A 194 45.18 3.65 -9.95
N THR A 195 44.71 4.85 -10.27
CA THR A 195 43.32 5.27 -10.02
C THR A 195 42.49 5.10 -11.29
N GLN A 196 41.29 4.54 -11.16
CA GLN A 196 40.33 4.43 -12.28
C GLN A 196 39.78 5.83 -12.64
N ALA A 197 39.40 6.03 -13.91
CA ALA A 197 38.85 7.31 -14.40
C ALA A 197 37.62 7.80 -13.61
N ASP A 198 36.84 6.88 -13.03
CA ASP A 198 35.66 7.18 -12.20
C ASP A 198 36.02 7.63 -10.76
N GLY A 199 37.30 7.65 -10.38
CA GLY A 199 37.80 8.08 -9.06
C GLY A 199 37.42 7.20 -7.86
N ARG A 200 36.56 6.20 -8.05
CA ARG A 200 35.98 5.36 -6.98
C ARG A 200 36.80 4.14 -6.57
N SER A 201 37.84 3.80 -7.32
CA SER A 201 38.66 2.61 -7.06
C SER A 201 40.13 2.91 -7.31
N ASP A 202 40.93 2.68 -6.27
CA ASP A 202 42.38 2.79 -6.29
C ASP A 202 42.99 1.39 -6.23
N TYR A 203 43.86 1.12 -7.20
CA TYR A 203 44.74 -0.03 -7.21
C TYR A 203 46.15 0.41 -6.82
N VAL A 204 46.87 -0.43 -6.07
CA VAL A 204 48.23 -0.16 -5.61
C VAL A 204 49.14 -1.30 -6.03
N LEU A 205 50.15 -0.98 -6.83
CA LEU A 205 51.13 -1.91 -7.34
C LEU A 205 52.42 -1.78 -6.51
N GLY A 206 52.84 -2.85 -5.86
CA GLY A 206 54.13 -2.97 -5.19
C GLY A 206 55.13 -3.70 -6.08
N LEU A 207 56.26 -3.06 -6.37
CA LEU A 207 57.39 -3.60 -7.13
C LEU A 207 58.54 -3.91 -6.16
N GLU A 208 58.87 -5.18 -5.99
CA GLU A 208 59.88 -5.67 -5.03
C GLU A 208 61.15 -6.15 -5.75
N SER A 209 62.31 -5.78 -5.19
CA SER A 209 63.62 -6.29 -5.63
C SER A 209 64.41 -6.84 -4.44
N PHE A 210 64.95 -8.04 -4.61
CA PHE A 210 65.67 -8.85 -3.63
C PHE A 210 67.16 -9.00 -3.97
N SER A 211 67.56 -8.80 -5.23
CA SER A 211 68.99 -8.79 -5.62
C SER A 211 69.68 -7.45 -5.36
N GLU A 212 71.01 -7.47 -5.28
CA GLU A 212 71.86 -6.27 -5.05
C GLU A 212 72.09 -5.48 -6.36
N ASP A 213 72.15 -6.18 -7.49
CA ASP A 213 72.41 -5.59 -8.83
C ASP A 213 71.13 -5.20 -9.60
N SER A 214 69.95 -5.67 -9.18
CA SER A 214 68.66 -5.31 -9.78
C SER A 214 68.19 -3.95 -9.27
N THR A 215 68.79 -2.88 -9.78
CA THR A 215 68.15 -1.57 -9.69
C THR A 215 66.84 -1.62 -10.50
N VAL A 216 65.70 -1.55 -9.79
CA VAL A 216 64.37 -1.38 -10.41
C VAL A 216 64.50 -0.24 -11.42
N GLN A 217 64.35 -0.54 -12.72
CA GLN A 217 64.81 0.38 -13.77
C GLN A 217 64.23 1.79 -13.53
N PRO A 218 65.05 2.85 -13.60
CA PRO A 218 64.68 4.14 -13.02
C PRO A 218 63.54 4.84 -13.76
N GLU A 219 63.28 4.47 -15.01
CA GLU A 219 62.25 5.07 -15.85
C GLU A 219 61.29 4.01 -16.41
N LEU A 220 60.21 3.71 -15.68
CA LEU A 220 59.02 3.14 -16.32
C LEU A 220 58.45 4.20 -17.26
N GLN A 221 58.57 3.96 -18.57
CA GLN A 221 58.16 4.93 -19.57
C GLN A 221 56.65 5.19 -19.50
N LYS A 222 56.23 6.42 -19.86
CA LYS A 222 54.81 6.82 -19.81
C LYS A 222 53.90 5.91 -20.63
N ALA A 223 54.40 5.38 -21.76
CA ALA A 223 53.68 4.44 -22.62
C ALA A 223 53.47 3.06 -21.94
N GLU A 224 54.51 2.53 -21.28
CA GLU A 224 54.45 1.25 -20.57
C GLU A 224 53.53 1.35 -19.35
N MET A 225 53.60 2.47 -18.63
CA MET A 225 52.67 2.78 -17.55
C MET A 225 51.21 2.86 -18.00
N ALA A 226 50.92 3.36 -19.20
CA ALA A 226 49.55 3.36 -19.74
C ALA A 226 49.06 1.92 -19.98
N ALA A 227 49.85 1.11 -20.69
CA ALA A 227 49.51 -0.29 -20.97
C ALA A 227 49.27 -1.13 -19.70
N ILE A 228 50.08 -0.93 -18.65
CA ILE A 228 49.90 -1.58 -17.34
C ILE A 228 48.58 -1.13 -16.67
N ARG A 229 48.25 0.17 -16.70
CA ARG A 229 47.01 0.71 -16.14
C ARG A 229 45.78 0.10 -16.82
N TRP A 230 45.78 0.03 -18.15
CA TRP A 230 44.69 -0.59 -18.92
C TRP A 230 44.50 -2.08 -18.61
N ALA A 231 45.60 -2.85 -18.57
CA ALA A 231 45.55 -4.29 -18.30
C ALA A 231 44.99 -4.61 -16.91
N VAL A 232 45.41 -3.84 -15.89
CA VAL A 232 44.92 -3.98 -14.50
C VAL A 232 43.44 -3.58 -14.39
N ILE A 233 43.06 -2.37 -14.81
CA ILE A 233 41.69 -1.85 -14.63
C ILE A 233 40.66 -2.69 -15.41
N SER A 234 41.02 -3.21 -16.59
CA SER A 234 40.07 -3.90 -17.46
C SER A 234 39.67 -5.30 -17.00
N GLU A 235 40.50 -6.00 -16.21
CA GLU A 235 40.20 -7.34 -15.67
C GLU A 235 39.94 -7.33 -14.15
N ALA A 236 40.38 -6.33 -13.38
CA ALA A 236 40.22 -6.25 -11.92
C ALA A 236 38.79 -5.87 -11.43
N LYS A 237 37.75 -6.13 -12.23
CA LYS A 237 36.36 -5.86 -11.83
C LYS A 237 35.91 -6.88 -10.78
N PRO A 238 35.42 -6.45 -9.60
CA PRO A 238 34.98 -7.37 -8.56
C PRO A 238 33.84 -8.26 -9.08
N GLY A 239 33.96 -9.56 -8.84
CA GLY A 239 33.15 -10.59 -9.50
C GLY A 239 31.67 -10.55 -9.13
N SER A 240 30.87 -9.86 -9.94
CA SER A 240 29.43 -10.11 -10.02
C SER A 240 29.22 -11.53 -10.56
N ARG A 241 28.62 -12.40 -9.73
CA ARG A 241 28.51 -13.84 -9.97
C ARG A 241 27.83 -14.18 -11.29
N SER A 242 28.30 -15.26 -11.90
CA SER A 242 27.81 -15.83 -13.16
C SER A 242 26.32 -16.16 -13.14
N ALA A 243 25.52 -15.40 -13.90
CA ALA A 243 24.10 -15.69 -14.19
C ALA A 243 23.77 -15.49 -15.69
N GLY A 244 24.70 -15.89 -16.57
CA GLY A 244 24.58 -15.74 -18.01
C GLY A 244 23.77 -16.88 -18.65
N LEU A 245 22.44 -16.68 -18.78
CA LEU A 245 21.57 -17.12 -19.89
C LEU A 245 20.08 -16.93 -19.53
N LEU A 246 19.68 -17.22 -18.28
CA LEU A 246 18.32 -16.99 -17.78
C LEU A 246 17.95 -15.50 -17.71
N SER A 247 18.93 -14.61 -17.48
CA SER A 247 18.72 -13.16 -17.32
C SER A 247 18.28 -12.41 -18.60
N ARG A 248 18.25 -13.08 -19.76
CA ARG A 248 17.75 -12.50 -21.03
C ARG A 248 16.27 -12.82 -21.31
N TYR A 249 15.77 -13.97 -20.86
CA TYR A 249 14.41 -14.42 -21.18
C TYR A 249 13.37 -14.12 -20.09
N TRP A 250 13.77 -13.91 -18.83
CA TRP A 250 12.80 -13.57 -17.77
C TRP A 250 12.03 -12.27 -18.06
N LYS A 251 12.62 -11.28 -18.74
CA LYS A 251 11.92 -10.03 -19.09
C LYS A 251 10.81 -10.25 -20.12
N SER A 252 11.06 -11.04 -21.16
CA SER A 252 10.05 -11.39 -22.16
C SER A 252 9.01 -12.38 -21.63
N ALA A 253 9.42 -13.33 -20.79
CA ALA A 253 8.51 -14.23 -20.09
C ALA A 253 7.59 -13.48 -19.11
N ALA A 254 8.13 -12.55 -18.31
CA ALA A 254 7.35 -11.69 -17.43
C ALA A 254 6.36 -10.81 -18.22
N LEU A 255 6.81 -10.21 -19.34
CA LEU A 255 5.92 -9.43 -20.20
C LEU A 255 4.80 -10.30 -20.81
N ALA A 256 5.13 -11.51 -21.29
CA ALA A 256 4.12 -12.44 -21.82
C ALA A 256 3.11 -12.89 -20.76
N VAL A 257 3.55 -13.11 -19.51
CA VAL A 257 2.66 -13.41 -18.38
C VAL A 257 1.75 -12.22 -18.04
N VAL A 258 2.29 -11.00 -18.00
CA VAL A 258 1.50 -9.78 -17.75
C VAL A 258 0.48 -9.53 -18.86
N VAL A 259 0.86 -9.71 -20.13
CA VAL A 259 -0.06 -9.60 -21.28
C VAL A 259 -1.13 -10.69 -21.23
N GLY A 260 -0.77 -11.94 -20.90
CA GLY A 260 -1.72 -13.03 -20.71
C GLY A 260 -2.74 -12.74 -19.60
N LEU A 261 -2.28 -12.22 -18.46
CA LEU A 261 -3.13 -11.76 -17.36
C LEU A 261 -4.08 -10.62 -17.79
N MET A 262 -3.68 -9.74 -18.71
CA MET A 262 -4.54 -8.68 -19.22
C MET A 262 -5.56 -9.12 -20.29
N LEU A 263 -5.31 -10.20 -21.04
CA LEU A 263 -6.21 -10.64 -22.11
C LEU A 263 -7.20 -11.74 -21.71
N VAL A 264 -6.90 -12.59 -20.72
CA VAL A 264 -7.80 -13.70 -20.35
C VAL A 264 -9.01 -13.17 -19.56
N PRO A 265 -10.26 -13.29 -20.07
CA PRO A 265 -11.46 -12.92 -19.32
C PRO A 265 -11.80 -14.01 -18.30
N VAL A 266 -12.05 -13.60 -17.07
CA VAL A 266 -12.41 -14.47 -15.93
C VAL A 266 -13.72 -13.95 -15.33
N PRO A 267 -14.65 -14.83 -14.91
CA PRO A 267 -15.86 -14.41 -14.19
C PRO A 267 -15.46 -13.67 -12.91
N PHE A 268 -15.92 -12.43 -12.78
CA PHE A 268 -15.68 -11.58 -11.62
C PHE A 268 -16.96 -11.58 -10.77
N SER A 269 -16.82 -11.93 -9.49
CA SER A 269 -17.93 -11.94 -8.55
C SER A 269 -17.51 -11.32 -7.23
N ILE A 270 -18.37 -10.44 -6.69
CA ILE A 270 -18.16 -9.76 -5.42
C ILE A 270 -18.84 -10.58 -4.32
N HIS A 271 -18.13 -10.77 -3.21
CA HIS A 271 -18.65 -11.45 -2.04
C HIS A 271 -19.05 -10.39 -1.01
N ALA A 272 -20.35 -10.31 -0.73
CA ALA A 272 -20.90 -9.49 0.35
C ALA A 272 -21.26 -10.39 1.53
N ASN A 273 -21.06 -9.91 2.75
CA ASN A 273 -21.60 -10.58 3.93
C ASN A 273 -23.04 -10.10 4.15
N GLY A 274 -23.85 -10.91 4.82
CA GLY A 274 -25.21 -10.49 5.15
C GLY A 274 -25.86 -11.38 6.20
N GLN A 275 -27.15 -11.13 6.42
CA GLN A 275 -28.01 -11.89 7.31
C GLN A 275 -29.34 -12.22 6.62
N LEU A 276 -29.87 -13.41 6.92
CA LEU A 276 -31.18 -13.87 6.46
C LEU A 276 -32.30 -13.35 7.35
N PHE A 277 -33.37 -12.84 6.72
CA PHE A 277 -34.58 -12.45 7.41
C PHE A 277 -35.83 -12.87 6.63
N PRO A 278 -36.96 -13.14 7.30
CA PRO A 278 -38.26 -13.23 6.65
C PRO A 278 -38.66 -11.84 6.10
N SER A 279 -39.24 -11.80 4.89
CA SER A 279 -39.74 -10.57 4.26
C SER A 279 -40.92 -9.96 5.04
N SER A 280 -41.75 -10.80 5.66
CA SER A 280 -42.79 -10.35 6.58
C SER A 280 -42.24 -10.31 8.01
N ARG A 281 -41.70 -9.16 8.40
CA ARG A 281 -41.30 -8.86 9.78
C ARG A 281 -41.75 -7.48 10.23
N GLN A 282 -41.93 -7.30 11.53
CA GLN A 282 -42.29 -6.03 12.15
C GLN A 282 -41.46 -5.81 13.42
N THR A 283 -40.86 -4.63 13.53
CA THR A 283 -40.22 -4.16 14.77
C THR A 283 -41.28 -3.54 15.68
N VAL A 284 -41.21 -3.86 16.96
CA VAL A 284 -42.03 -3.30 18.04
C VAL A 284 -41.19 -2.25 18.78
N TYR A 285 -41.78 -1.07 18.95
CA TYR A 285 -41.15 0.09 19.59
C TYR A 285 -41.85 0.46 20.90
N ALA A 286 -41.10 1.05 21.82
CA ALA A 286 -41.61 1.58 23.08
C ALA A 286 -42.62 2.73 22.84
N PRO A 287 -43.88 2.63 23.31
CA PRO A 287 -44.89 3.66 23.09
C PRO A 287 -44.65 4.91 23.94
N GLU A 288 -44.02 4.74 25.11
CA GLU A 288 -43.70 5.75 26.13
C GLU A 288 -42.41 5.34 26.86
N ALA A 289 -41.83 6.26 27.64
CA ALA A 289 -40.65 5.97 28.46
C ALA A 289 -41.01 5.26 29.79
N GLY A 290 -40.13 4.38 30.26
CA GLY A 290 -40.35 3.61 31.48
C GLY A 290 -39.23 2.60 31.76
N ARG A 291 -39.53 1.56 32.54
CA ARG A 291 -38.64 0.42 32.84
C ARG A 291 -39.40 -0.88 32.60
N ILE A 292 -38.70 -1.93 32.17
CA ILE A 292 -39.28 -3.28 32.01
C ILE A 292 -38.83 -4.16 33.19
N PRO A 293 -39.69 -4.49 34.16
CA PRO A 293 -39.35 -5.38 35.26
C PRO A 293 -39.25 -6.84 34.78
N ALA A 294 -38.27 -7.58 35.31
CA ALA A 294 -38.06 -9.01 34.99
C ALA A 294 -39.34 -9.87 35.04
N VAL A 295 -40.20 -9.61 36.03
CA VAL A 295 -41.44 -10.37 36.29
C VAL A 295 -42.52 -10.16 35.23
N GLN A 296 -42.43 -9.08 34.44
CA GLN A 296 -43.42 -8.71 33.44
C GLN A 296 -43.08 -9.21 32.02
N LEU A 297 -41.87 -9.74 31.80
CA LEU A 297 -41.52 -10.40 30.54
C LEU A 297 -42.20 -11.77 30.45
N GLN A 298 -42.96 -11.99 29.37
CA GLN A 298 -43.72 -13.20 29.07
C GLN A 298 -43.26 -13.78 27.73
N ILE A 299 -41.96 -14.06 27.63
CA ILE A 299 -41.34 -14.58 26.42
C ILE A 299 -41.39 -16.12 26.42
N PRO A 300 -41.94 -16.75 25.38
CA PRO A 300 -41.98 -18.21 25.30
C PRO A 300 -40.59 -18.77 24.93
N ALA A 301 -40.20 -19.88 25.57
CA ALA A 301 -38.85 -20.45 25.45
C ALA A 301 -38.50 -20.97 24.04
N ASP A 302 -39.51 -21.31 23.23
CA ASP A 302 -39.36 -21.68 21.82
C ASP A 302 -39.29 -20.47 20.87
N ARG A 303 -39.47 -19.25 21.41
CA ARG A 303 -39.53 -17.96 20.69
C ARG A 303 -40.70 -17.84 19.70
N ILE A 304 -41.68 -18.75 19.74
CA ILE A 304 -42.85 -18.74 18.86
C ILE A 304 -43.96 -17.93 19.53
N VAL A 305 -44.45 -16.91 18.84
CA VAL A 305 -45.43 -15.96 19.37
C VAL A 305 -46.67 -15.93 18.50
N LEU A 306 -47.84 -15.82 19.12
CA LEU A 306 -49.11 -15.60 18.45
C LEU A 306 -49.40 -14.11 18.30
N LYS A 307 -50.16 -13.75 17.27
CA LYS A 307 -50.66 -12.38 17.11
C LYS A 307 -51.46 -11.95 18.35
N ASP A 308 -51.27 -10.70 18.76
CA ASP A 308 -51.94 -10.04 19.89
C ASP A 308 -51.61 -10.69 21.27
N GLN A 309 -50.63 -11.62 21.33
CA GLN A 309 -50.11 -12.19 22.57
C GLN A 309 -49.31 -11.15 23.35
N LEU A 310 -49.58 -10.99 24.65
CA LEU A 310 -48.83 -10.11 25.55
C LEU A 310 -47.39 -10.62 25.71
N MET A 311 -46.41 -9.75 25.44
CA MET A 311 -44.97 -10.08 25.48
C MET A 311 -44.27 -9.47 26.67
N LEU A 312 -44.54 -8.20 26.96
CA LEU A 312 -44.00 -7.49 28.11
C LEU A 312 -44.91 -6.33 28.50
N THR A 313 -44.78 -5.88 29.74
CA THR A 313 -45.38 -4.63 30.23
C THR A 313 -44.26 -3.66 30.60
N VAL A 314 -44.52 -2.37 30.42
CA VAL A 314 -43.61 -1.28 30.77
C VAL A 314 -44.17 -0.56 32.00
N ASP A 315 -43.40 -0.49 33.08
CA ASP A 315 -43.74 0.35 34.24
C ASP A 315 -43.27 1.79 33.95
N SER A 316 -44.21 2.74 33.94
CA SER A 316 -43.93 4.16 33.73
C SER A 316 -44.31 4.97 34.99
N PRO A 317 -43.36 5.18 35.92
CA PRO A 317 -43.66 5.87 37.18
C PRO A 317 -44.09 7.33 36.97
N GLU A 318 -43.75 7.94 35.84
CA GLU A 318 -44.21 9.28 35.46
C GLU A 318 -45.72 9.30 35.17
N LEU A 319 -46.23 8.31 34.42
CA LEU A 319 -47.66 8.20 34.12
C LEU A 319 -48.48 7.82 35.37
N GLU A 320 -47.92 6.96 36.23
CA GLU A 320 -48.53 6.64 37.54
C GLU A 320 -48.62 7.89 38.44
N ASN A 321 -47.54 8.66 38.54
CA ASN A 321 -47.54 9.92 39.28
C ASN A 321 -48.53 10.94 38.70
N GLN A 322 -48.61 11.07 37.37
CA GLN A 322 -49.56 11.96 36.70
C GLN A 322 -51.01 11.52 36.98
N LEU A 323 -51.31 10.22 36.91
CA LEU A 323 -52.64 9.70 37.23
C LEU A 323 -53.00 9.97 38.71
N HIS A 324 -52.06 9.76 39.64
CA HIS A 324 -52.25 10.04 41.06
C HIS A 324 -52.39 11.53 41.40
N GLU A 325 -51.84 12.45 40.62
CA GLU A 325 -52.11 13.89 40.76
C GLU A 325 -53.51 14.23 40.25
N LEU A 326 -53.89 13.75 39.06
CA LEU A 326 -55.22 13.95 38.48
C LEU A 326 -56.34 13.40 39.39
N ASP A 327 -56.15 12.20 39.96
CA ASP A 327 -57.09 11.62 40.93
C ASP A 327 -57.23 12.50 42.20
N ARG A 328 -56.14 13.12 42.67
CA ARG A 328 -56.16 14.06 43.81
C ARG A 328 -56.84 15.38 43.48
N GLU A 329 -56.61 15.94 42.30
CA GLU A 329 -57.32 17.13 41.82
C GLU A 329 -58.81 16.86 41.67
N ILE A 330 -59.20 15.74 41.04
CA ILE A 330 -60.59 15.33 40.89
C ILE A 330 -61.25 15.13 42.26
N ALA A 331 -60.58 14.49 43.20
CA ALA A 331 -61.09 14.34 44.58
C ALA A 331 -61.32 15.69 45.26
N THR A 332 -60.41 16.66 45.07
CA THR A 332 -60.51 18.01 45.63
C THR A 332 -61.70 18.77 45.03
N VAL A 333 -61.81 18.80 43.70
CA VAL A 333 -62.95 19.44 42.99
C VAL A 333 -64.28 18.77 43.34
N ASN A 334 -64.31 17.43 43.50
CA ASN A 334 -65.50 16.71 43.95
C ASN A 334 -65.96 17.14 45.36
N GLU A 335 -65.03 17.39 46.28
CA GLU A 335 -65.36 17.85 47.63
C GLU A 335 -65.75 19.34 47.66
N GLU A 336 -65.15 20.19 46.82
CA GLU A 336 -65.63 21.55 46.57
C GLU A 336 -67.09 21.54 46.06
N ILE A 337 -67.39 20.71 45.04
CA ILE A 337 -68.75 20.54 44.51
C ILE A 337 -69.73 20.07 45.59
N ARG A 338 -69.35 19.09 46.43
CA ARG A 338 -70.19 18.61 47.55
C ARG A 338 -70.44 19.68 48.60
N SER A 339 -69.40 20.38 49.05
CA SER A 339 -69.53 21.42 50.07
C SER A 339 -70.43 22.56 49.59
N LEU A 340 -70.28 22.97 48.32
CA LEU A 340 -71.13 23.98 47.69
C LEU A 340 -72.59 23.52 47.55
N LYS A 341 -72.83 22.28 47.06
CA LYS A 341 -74.17 21.68 46.99
C LYS A 341 -74.84 21.58 48.37
N ASN A 342 -74.10 21.17 49.41
CA ASN A 342 -74.61 21.12 50.78
C ASN A 342 -74.96 22.52 51.31
N SER A 343 -74.09 23.52 51.08
CA SER A 343 -74.32 24.91 51.51
C SER A 343 -75.61 25.51 50.91
N ARG A 344 -75.96 25.11 49.68
CA ARG A 344 -77.21 25.49 49.02
C ARG A 344 -78.42 24.84 49.69
N LEU A 345 -78.38 23.52 49.90
CA LEU A 345 -79.45 22.76 50.57
C LEU A 345 -79.73 23.25 52.00
N ASP A 346 -78.70 23.70 52.72
CA ASP A 346 -78.83 24.24 54.08
C ASP A 346 -79.43 25.65 54.13
N ARG A 347 -79.36 26.40 53.03
CA ARG A 347 -80.00 27.72 52.89
C ARG A 347 -81.43 27.61 52.40
N GLU A 348 -81.68 26.70 51.46
CA GLU A 348 -83.04 26.30 51.04
C GLU A 348 -83.83 25.81 52.26
N ARG A 349 -83.25 24.97 53.13
CA ARG A 349 -83.88 24.53 54.40
C ARG A 349 -84.13 25.64 55.42
N ARG A 350 -83.36 26.73 55.39
CA ARG A 350 -83.55 27.89 56.29
C ARG A 350 -84.49 28.96 55.72
N ALA A 351 -85.04 28.76 54.53
CA ALA A 351 -85.83 29.75 53.78
C ALA A 351 -85.10 31.09 53.55
N GLU A 352 -83.76 31.07 53.53
CA GLU A 352 -82.90 32.24 53.27
C GLU A 352 -82.80 32.53 51.75
N GLN A 353 -83.95 32.79 51.13
CA GLN A 353 -84.07 32.96 49.68
C GLN A 353 -83.44 34.30 49.24
N ASN A 354 -82.29 34.25 48.55
CA ASN A 354 -81.66 35.43 47.96
C ASN A 354 -81.16 35.09 46.55
N SER A 355 -81.97 35.46 45.55
CA SER A 355 -81.80 35.08 44.15
C SER A 355 -80.44 35.44 43.54
N LEU A 356 -79.77 36.49 44.03
CA LEU A 356 -78.43 36.87 43.55
C LEU A 356 -77.35 35.88 44.01
N VAL A 357 -77.49 35.32 45.22
CA VAL A 357 -76.50 34.39 45.78
C VAL A 357 -76.76 32.96 45.32
N ASP A 358 -78.02 32.59 45.08
CA ASP A 358 -78.35 31.31 44.44
C ASP A 358 -77.83 31.26 42.99
N LEU A 359 -77.82 32.41 42.29
CA LEU A 359 -77.22 32.54 40.96
C LEU A 359 -75.68 32.40 41.01
N ASP A 360 -75.01 33.07 41.96
CA ASP A 360 -73.56 32.97 42.16
C ASP A 360 -73.11 31.53 42.46
N ILE A 361 -73.82 30.84 43.38
CA ILE A 361 -73.62 29.41 43.66
C ILE A 361 -73.82 28.58 42.39
N GLY A 362 -74.83 28.88 41.57
CA GLY A 362 -75.08 28.19 40.30
C GLY A 362 -73.94 28.36 39.28
N ILE A 363 -73.40 29.57 39.16
CA ILE A 363 -72.26 29.88 38.28
C ILE A 363 -71.02 29.12 38.77
N ARG A 364 -70.70 29.19 40.07
CA ARG A 364 -69.53 28.52 40.65
C ARG A 364 -69.63 27.00 40.55
N LEU A 365 -70.81 26.44 40.71
CA LEU A 365 -71.07 25.01 40.54
C LEU A 365 -70.86 24.57 39.08
N ALA A 366 -71.33 25.35 38.11
CA ALA A 366 -71.09 25.08 36.69
C ALA A 366 -69.59 25.19 36.31
N GLU A 367 -68.86 26.14 36.89
CA GLU A 367 -67.39 26.27 36.74
C GLU A 367 -66.66 25.03 37.28
N LEU A 368 -67.02 24.56 38.47
CA LEU A 368 -66.42 23.37 39.08
C LEU A 368 -66.76 22.08 38.32
N GLU A 369 -68.00 21.92 37.87
CA GLU A 369 -68.41 20.77 37.04
C GLU A 369 -67.72 20.80 35.66
N ALA A 370 -67.51 21.97 35.06
CA ALA A 370 -66.70 22.10 33.85
C ALA A 370 -65.23 21.71 34.09
N ARG A 371 -64.63 22.12 35.24
CA ARG A 371 -63.27 21.72 35.63
C ARG A 371 -63.17 20.21 35.90
N GLN A 372 -64.13 19.63 36.62
CA GLN A 372 -64.21 18.20 36.88
C GLN A 372 -64.25 17.39 35.58
N ASN A 373 -65.06 17.81 34.60
CA ASN A 373 -65.12 17.19 33.28
C ASN A 373 -63.79 17.31 32.53
N GLY A 374 -63.13 18.47 32.58
CA GLY A 374 -61.79 18.66 32.00
C GLY A 374 -60.76 17.69 32.56
N LEU A 375 -60.63 17.63 33.90
CA LEU A 375 -59.73 16.71 34.60
C LEU A 375 -60.07 15.23 34.32
N SER A 376 -61.35 14.88 34.23
CA SER A 376 -61.80 13.51 33.92
C SER A 376 -61.40 13.08 32.51
N ASN A 377 -61.46 13.99 31.53
CA ASN A 377 -61.00 13.74 30.17
C ASN A 377 -59.46 13.58 30.12
N GLU A 378 -58.71 14.38 30.89
CA GLU A 378 -57.25 14.25 30.98
C GLU A 378 -56.84 12.93 31.65
N ARG A 379 -57.52 12.56 32.75
CA ARG A 379 -57.38 11.25 33.41
C ARG A 379 -57.63 10.09 32.43
N GLN A 380 -58.71 10.15 31.64
CA GLN A 380 -59.00 9.14 30.62
C GLN A 380 -57.90 9.05 29.55
N PHE A 381 -57.28 10.18 29.17
CA PHE A 381 -56.16 10.20 28.23
C PHE A 381 -54.89 9.57 28.84
N VAL A 382 -54.62 9.80 30.12
CA VAL A 382 -53.52 9.12 30.84
C VAL A 382 -53.79 7.62 30.98
N GLU A 383 -55.02 7.20 31.32
CA GLU A 383 -55.42 5.78 31.34
C GLU A 383 -55.23 5.09 29.97
N GLN A 384 -55.55 5.78 28.87
CA GLN A 384 -55.29 5.28 27.52
C GLN A 384 -53.78 5.10 27.25
N ARG A 385 -52.93 6.05 27.67
CA ARG A 385 -51.46 5.92 27.57
C ARG A 385 -50.93 4.79 28.46
N MET A 386 -51.47 4.60 29.66
CA MET A 386 -51.10 3.45 30.49
C MET A 386 -51.51 2.11 29.87
N SER A 387 -52.67 2.04 29.19
CA SER A 387 -53.09 0.82 28.51
C SER A 387 -52.17 0.41 27.35
N SER A 388 -51.49 1.37 26.71
CA SER A 388 -50.52 1.07 25.65
C SER A 388 -49.17 0.55 26.16
N LEU A 389 -48.89 0.65 27.48
CA LEU A 389 -47.70 0.08 28.11
C LEU A 389 -47.70 -1.46 28.14
N SER A 390 -48.85 -2.10 27.89
CA SER A 390 -48.93 -3.54 27.63
C SER A 390 -48.58 -3.80 26.17
N ILE A 391 -47.44 -4.44 25.92
CA ILE A 391 -46.87 -4.59 24.58
C ILE A 391 -47.14 -6.00 24.06
N HIS A 392 -47.86 -6.06 22.95
CA HIS A 392 -48.31 -7.29 22.31
C HIS A 392 -47.52 -7.59 21.03
N SER A 393 -47.43 -8.88 20.65
CA SER A 393 -46.87 -9.27 19.35
C SER A 393 -47.80 -8.83 18.21
N PRO A 394 -47.31 -8.10 17.19
CA PRO A 394 -48.17 -7.55 16.13
C PRO A 394 -48.54 -8.59 15.05
N LEU A 395 -47.82 -9.73 15.00
CA LEU A 395 -48.04 -10.83 14.07
C LEU A 395 -47.72 -12.18 14.73
N SER A 396 -48.27 -13.28 14.19
CA SER A 396 -47.86 -14.64 14.58
C SER A 396 -46.56 -14.99 13.86
N GLY A 397 -45.55 -15.48 14.58
CA GLY A 397 -44.23 -15.74 14.02
C GLY A 397 -43.19 -16.10 15.08
N VAL A 398 -41.93 -15.83 14.77
CA VAL A 398 -40.77 -16.09 15.63
C VAL A 398 -40.10 -14.77 16.03
N LEU A 399 -39.67 -14.66 17.28
CA LEU A 399 -38.86 -13.54 17.77
C LEU A 399 -37.45 -13.59 17.15
N LEU A 400 -37.09 -12.53 16.42
CA LEU A 400 -35.84 -12.42 15.67
C LEU A 400 -34.70 -11.85 16.54
N THR A 401 -35.04 -11.02 17.52
CA THR A 401 -34.09 -10.41 18.45
C THR A 401 -33.48 -11.48 19.36
N TRP A 402 -32.15 -11.52 19.45
CA TRP A 402 -31.43 -12.47 20.30
C TRP A 402 -31.48 -12.06 21.77
N ASP A 403 -31.90 -12.99 22.65
CA ASP A 403 -31.82 -12.85 24.12
C ASP A 403 -32.48 -11.58 24.67
N ILE A 404 -33.73 -11.36 24.25
CA ILE A 404 -34.57 -10.22 24.65
C ILE A 404 -34.68 -10.11 26.18
N GLU A 405 -34.72 -11.25 26.89
CA GLU A 405 -34.75 -11.28 28.36
C GLU A 405 -33.55 -10.53 28.95
N GLN A 406 -32.32 -10.89 28.59
CA GLN A 406 -31.13 -10.18 29.08
C GLN A 406 -31.02 -8.75 28.55
N GLN A 407 -31.53 -8.47 27.34
CA GLN A 407 -31.45 -7.13 26.74
C GLN A 407 -32.45 -6.13 27.36
N LEU A 408 -33.62 -6.58 27.80
CA LEU A 408 -34.69 -5.71 28.30
C LEU A 408 -34.90 -5.78 29.81
N GLN A 409 -34.48 -6.86 30.49
CA GLN A 409 -34.64 -6.99 31.92
C GLN A 409 -34.05 -5.80 32.68
N ASP A 410 -34.90 -5.16 33.49
CA ASP A 410 -34.56 -4.04 34.37
C ASP A 410 -34.00 -2.79 33.64
N ARG A 411 -34.12 -2.76 32.31
CA ARG A 411 -33.61 -1.69 31.46
C ARG A 411 -34.55 -0.48 31.46
N PRO A 412 -34.04 0.75 31.66
CA PRO A 412 -34.78 1.96 31.34
C PRO A 412 -34.85 2.13 29.81
N ILE A 413 -36.03 2.46 29.29
CA ILE A 413 -36.30 2.64 27.86
C ILE A 413 -36.89 4.01 27.58
N GLU A 414 -36.57 4.56 26.41
CA GLU A 414 -37.15 5.82 25.93
C GLU A 414 -38.27 5.60 24.90
N ARG A 415 -39.13 6.62 24.74
CA ARG A 415 -40.22 6.57 23.77
C ARG A 415 -39.67 6.48 22.33
N GLY A 416 -40.16 5.49 21.57
CA GLY A 416 -39.73 5.21 20.20
C GLY A 416 -38.51 4.30 20.11
N GLU A 417 -37.97 3.80 21.23
CA GLU A 417 -36.87 2.85 21.24
C GLU A 417 -37.30 1.47 20.73
N GLU A 418 -36.43 0.77 19.99
CA GLU A 418 -36.66 -0.61 19.53
C GLU A 418 -36.57 -1.60 20.69
N LEU A 419 -37.60 -2.44 20.84
CA LEU A 419 -37.68 -3.44 21.90
C LEU A 419 -37.38 -4.84 21.38
N PHE A 420 -38.12 -5.29 20.37
CA PHE A 420 -37.94 -6.59 19.74
C PHE A 420 -38.54 -6.60 18.33
N GLN A 421 -38.11 -7.57 17.52
CA GLN A 421 -38.62 -7.77 16.17
C GLN A 421 -39.22 -9.17 16.02
N VAL A 422 -40.39 -9.26 15.38
CA VAL A 422 -41.11 -10.53 15.10
C VAL A 422 -41.15 -10.75 13.60
N GLY A 423 -40.85 -11.96 13.14
CA GLY A 423 -40.91 -12.33 11.72
C GLY A 423 -41.71 -13.60 11.47
N ASN A 424 -42.43 -13.64 10.36
CA ASN A 424 -43.18 -14.82 9.93
C ASN A 424 -42.26 -15.78 9.14
N PRO A 425 -41.94 -16.99 9.65
CA PRO A 425 -41.05 -17.94 8.98
C PRO A 425 -41.61 -18.52 7.68
N ASP A 426 -42.94 -18.50 7.49
CA ASP A 426 -43.61 -18.97 6.27
C ASP A 426 -43.56 -17.94 5.13
N SER A 427 -43.09 -16.72 5.41
CA SER A 427 -42.94 -15.68 4.38
C SER A 427 -41.70 -15.90 3.51
N PRO A 428 -41.66 -15.39 2.27
CA PRO A 428 -40.45 -15.44 1.44
C PRO A 428 -39.25 -14.86 2.16
N TRP A 429 -38.10 -15.50 2.01
CA TRP A 429 -36.86 -15.07 2.65
C TRP A 429 -36.17 -13.98 1.82
N GLU A 430 -35.59 -13.01 2.53
CA GLU A 430 -34.74 -11.96 1.97
C GLU A 430 -33.39 -11.95 2.68
N ALA A 431 -32.35 -11.61 1.93
CA ALA A 431 -31.00 -11.43 2.44
C ALA A 431 -30.67 -9.93 2.46
N ILE A 432 -30.38 -9.39 3.64
CA ILE A 432 -29.81 -8.05 3.79
C ILE A 432 -28.29 -8.22 3.76
N ILE A 433 -27.64 -7.56 2.81
CA ILE A 433 -26.20 -7.69 2.57
C ILE A 433 -25.48 -6.35 2.71
N GLU A 434 -24.27 -6.41 3.25
CA GLU A 434 -23.36 -5.29 3.44
C GLU A 434 -22.31 -5.31 2.33
N ILE A 435 -22.39 -4.35 1.40
CA ILE A 435 -21.47 -4.20 0.28
C ILE A 435 -20.46 -3.11 0.65
N ALA A 436 -19.16 -3.45 0.66
CA ALA A 436 -18.10 -2.49 0.96
C ALA A 436 -18.07 -1.32 -0.04
N ASP A 437 -17.79 -0.11 0.42
CA ASP A 437 -17.80 1.12 -0.41
C ASP A 437 -16.98 1.00 -1.71
N ARG A 438 -15.75 0.46 -1.60
CA ARG A 438 -14.85 0.18 -2.75
C ARG A 438 -15.46 -0.77 -3.80
N ASP A 439 -16.42 -1.61 -3.41
CA ASP A 439 -17.07 -2.62 -4.22
C ASP A 439 -18.36 -2.08 -4.88
N LEU A 440 -18.98 -1.03 -4.29
CA LEU A 440 -20.26 -0.45 -4.76
C LEU A 440 -20.24 -0.02 -6.21
N ARG A 441 -19.13 0.55 -6.70
CA ARG A 441 -19.04 0.97 -8.11
C ARG A 441 -19.30 -0.18 -9.07
N TYR A 442 -18.76 -1.37 -8.78
CA TYR A 442 -18.91 -2.53 -9.64
C TYR A 442 -20.33 -3.11 -9.55
N VAL A 443 -20.89 -3.22 -8.34
CA VAL A 443 -22.27 -3.71 -8.15
C VAL A 443 -23.28 -2.74 -8.78
N LYS A 444 -23.08 -1.43 -8.68
CA LYS A 444 -23.93 -0.44 -9.34
C LYS A 444 -23.84 -0.52 -10.86
N THR A 445 -22.63 -0.57 -11.44
CA THR A 445 -22.47 -0.78 -12.90
C THR A 445 -23.10 -2.08 -13.37
N TYR A 446 -23.04 -3.13 -12.55
CA TYR A 446 -23.69 -4.41 -12.83
C TYR A 446 -25.22 -4.30 -12.77
N LEU A 447 -25.81 -3.67 -11.75
CA LEU A 447 -27.26 -3.40 -11.67
C LEU A 447 -27.78 -2.56 -12.84
N GLU A 448 -26.98 -1.61 -13.33
CA GLU A 448 -27.30 -0.77 -14.50
C GLU A 448 -27.21 -1.53 -15.84
N GLN A 449 -26.50 -2.66 -15.90
CA GLN A 449 -26.23 -3.42 -17.14
C GLN A 449 -26.93 -4.80 -17.21
N ALA A 450 -27.05 -5.48 -16.07
CA ALA A 450 -27.61 -6.82 -15.92
C ALA A 450 -28.89 -6.71 -15.07
N GLN A 451 -30.01 -6.54 -15.75
CA GLN A 451 -31.31 -6.22 -15.17
C GLN A 451 -31.94 -7.49 -14.52
N SER A 452 -31.42 -7.87 -13.35
CA SER A 452 -31.78 -9.06 -12.53
C SER A 452 -31.20 -10.41 -12.98
N GLU A 453 -29.87 -10.53 -12.98
CA GLU A 453 -29.20 -11.84 -12.88
C GLU A 453 -29.25 -12.41 -11.44
N VAL A 454 -29.14 -13.73 -11.31
CA VAL A 454 -29.28 -14.45 -10.03
C VAL A 454 -27.98 -14.42 -9.21
N CYS A 455 -28.08 -13.92 -7.97
CA CYS A 455 -27.04 -14.02 -6.96
C CYS A 455 -27.14 -15.36 -6.20
N THR A 456 -26.00 -16.00 -5.95
CA THR A 456 -25.92 -17.18 -5.09
C THR A 456 -25.69 -16.75 -3.65
N VAL A 457 -26.51 -17.23 -2.73
CA VAL A 457 -26.43 -16.99 -1.29
C VAL A 457 -26.06 -18.30 -0.61
N THR A 458 -24.99 -18.33 0.17
CA THR A 458 -24.54 -19.54 0.88
C THR A 458 -24.49 -19.29 2.38
N SER A 459 -24.95 -20.26 3.19
CA SER A 459 -24.81 -20.18 4.65
C SER A 459 -23.34 -20.25 5.08
N ARG A 460 -22.97 -19.44 6.07
CA ARG A 460 -21.66 -19.53 6.74
C ARG A 460 -21.58 -20.73 7.70
N ILE A 461 -22.72 -21.20 8.21
CA ILE A 461 -22.82 -22.32 9.14
C ILE A 461 -22.79 -23.65 8.36
N ASN A 462 -23.55 -23.74 7.27
CA ASN A 462 -23.61 -24.92 6.42
C ASN A 462 -23.41 -24.57 4.94
N PRO A 463 -22.16 -24.65 4.43
CA PRO A 463 -21.85 -24.34 3.02
C PRO A 463 -22.54 -25.24 1.98
N ALA A 464 -23.20 -26.33 2.38
CA ALA A 464 -24.01 -27.16 1.49
C ALA A 464 -25.41 -26.58 1.23
N VAL A 465 -25.83 -25.55 1.99
CA VAL A 465 -27.09 -24.84 1.78
C VAL A 465 -26.85 -23.61 0.92
N GLU A 466 -27.40 -23.65 -0.29
CA GLU A 466 -27.40 -22.55 -1.24
C GLU A 466 -28.84 -22.08 -1.51
N TRP A 467 -29.05 -20.76 -1.49
CA TRP A 467 -30.25 -20.10 -1.97
C TRP A 467 -29.91 -19.26 -3.20
N SER A 468 -30.86 -19.10 -4.10
CA SER A 468 -30.77 -18.25 -5.30
C SER A 468 -31.75 -17.09 -5.18
N GLY A 469 -31.32 -15.85 -5.45
CA GLY A 469 -32.20 -14.68 -5.43
C GLY A 469 -31.67 -13.52 -6.27
N SER A 470 -32.52 -12.54 -6.58
CA SER A 470 -32.11 -11.34 -7.33
C SER A 470 -31.79 -10.18 -6.39
N LEU A 471 -30.77 -9.39 -6.73
CA LEU A 471 -30.50 -8.11 -6.08
C LEU A 471 -31.58 -7.10 -6.51
N GLN A 472 -32.37 -6.58 -5.57
CA GLN A 472 -33.51 -5.69 -5.86
C GLN A 472 -33.23 -4.22 -5.51
N GLU A 473 -32.79 -3.96 -4.29
CA GLU A 473 -32.58 -2.61 -3.76
C GLU A 473 -31.13 -2.45 -3.29
N LEU A 474 -30.55 -1.28 -3.57
CA LEU A 474 -29.26 -0.84 -3.06
C LEU A 474 -29.47 0.49 -2.33
N SER A 475 -28.98 0.63 -1.10
CA SER A 475 -29.14 1.85 -0.31
C SER A 475 -28.42 3.03 -0.98
N VAL A 476 -29.09 4.19 -1.00
CA VAL A 476 -28.53 5.42 -1.58
C VAL A 476 -27.40 6.00 -0.69
N GLY A 477 -27.47 5.73 0.63
CA GLY A 477 -26.46 6.13 1.60
C GLY A 477 -25.39 5.07 1.83
N ILE A 478 -24.17 5.54 2.10
CA ILE A 478 -23.06 4.75 2.64
C ILE A 478 -23.04 4.92 4.16
N LEU A 479 -23.29 3.84 4.88
CA LEU A 479 -23.10 3.74 6.32
C LEU A 479 -21.61 3.51 6.63
N ARG A 480 -21.20 3.77 7.87
CA ARG A 480 -19.83 3.55 8.32
C ARG A 480 -19.83 2.80 9.65
N TYR A 481 -19.01 1.76 9.75
CA TYR A 481 -18.70 1.16 11.04
C TYR A 481 -17.92 2.17 11.91
N ARG A 482 -17.91 1.93 13.23
CA ARG A 482 -17.10 2.69 14.19
C ARG A 482 -15.60 2.69 13.84
N GLU A 483 -15.14 1.67 13.12
CA GLU A 483 -13.77 1.51 12.60
C GLU A 483 -13.47 2.37 11.36
N GLY A 484 -14.44 3.14 10.86
CA GLY A 484 -14.29 4.07 9.72
C GLY A 484 -14.48 3.44 8.34
N THR A 485 -14.64 2.12 8.24
CA THR A 485 -14.95 1.40 7.00
C THR A 485 -16.38 1.67 6.53
N GLY A 486 -16.52 2.09 5.27
CA GLY A 486 -17.81 2.36 4.63
C GLY A 486 -18.43 1.13 3.98
N PHE A 487 -19.75 0.99 4.14
CA PHE A 487 -20.57 -0.04 3.49
C PHE A 487 -21.92 0.55 3.06
N ALA A 488 -22.58 -0.06 2.08
CA ALA A 488 -23.98 0.19 1.79
C ALA A 488 -24.78 -1.11 1.95
N GLU A 489 -26.03 -0.98 2.32
CA GLU A 489 -26.94 -2.11 2.49
C GLU A 489 -27.63 -2.41 1.16
N ALA A 490 -27.82 -3.68 0.85
CA ALA A 490 -28.64 -4.09 -0.29
C ALA A 490 -29.54 -5.27 0.07
N LYS A 491 -30.64 -5.41 -0.66
CA LYS A 491 -31.61 -6.50 -0.46
C LYS A 491 -31.59 -7.46 -1.62
N VAL A 492 -31.44 -8.74 -1.31
CA VAL A 492 -31.55 -9.85 -2.26
C VAL A 492 -32.83 -10.62 -1.97
N ALA A 493 -33.76 -10.61 -2.93
CA ALA A 493 -35.08 -11.21 -2.81
C ALA A 493 -35.69 -11.55 -4.19
N PRO A 494 -36.69 -12.45 -4.27
CA PRO A 494 -36.97 -13.48 -3.26
C PRO A 494 -35.83 -14.52 -3.25
N LEU A 495 -35.57 -15.13 -2.10
CA LEU A 495 -34.67 -16.29 -2.01
C LEU A 495 -35.44 -17.58 -2.27
N GLN A 496 -34.94 -18.38 -3.20
CA GLN A 496 -35.41 -19.72 -3.53
C GLN A 496 -34.34 -20.74 -3.13
N GLY A 497 -34.70 -21.72 -2.32
CA GLY A 497 -33.81 -22.81 -1.89
C GLY A 497 -34.60 -23.93 -1.21
N ASP A 498 -33.97 -25.09 -1.09
CA ASP A 498 -34.62 -26.35 -0.68
C ASP A 498 -34.84 -26.45 0.85
N THR A 499 -34.21 -25.57 1.63
CA THR A 499 -34.29 -25.53 3.09
C THR A 499 -34.65 -24.15 3.61
N GLN A 500 -35.53 -24.09 4.62
CA GLN A 500 -35.78 -22.86 5.39
C GLN A 500 -34.51 -22.46 6.15
N GLY A 501 -34.14 -21.18 6.09
CA GLY A 501 -33.01 -20.63 6.84
C GLY A 501 -33.38 -20.35 8.30
N THR A 502 -32.37 -20.01 9.12
CA THR A 502 -32.62 -19.46 10.46
C THR A 502 -32.63 -17.93 10.40
N PRO A 503 -33.54 -17.21 11.10
CA PRO A 503 -33.48 -15.75 11.10
C PRO A 503 -32.21 -15.23 11.80
N GLY A 504 -31.59 -14.19 11.24
CA GLY A 504 -30.30 -13.67 11.70
C GLY A 504 -29.09 -14.54 11.30
N GLU A 505 -29.30 -15.62 10.53
CA GLU A 505 -28.21 -16.49 10.08
C GLU A 505 -27.24 -15.74 9.16
N GLN A 506 -25.94 -15.83 9.47
CA GLN A 506 -24.89 -15.19 8.70
C GLN A 506 -24.70 -15.92 7.35
N ILE A 507 -24.80 -15.15 6.28
CA ILE A 507 -24.66 -15.61 4.90
C ILE A 507 -23.52 -14.89 4.19
N VAL A 508 -23.03 -15.52 3.13
CA VAL A 508 -22.16 -14.90 2.13
C VAL A 508 -22.90 -14.91 0.81
N VAL A 509 -23.03 -13.74 0.19
CA VAL A 509 -23.69 -13.56 -1.10
C VAL A 509 -22.66 -13.30 -2.17
N ARG A 510 -22.65 -14.17 -3.18
CA ARG A 510 -21.85 -14.05 -4.38
C ARG A 510 -22.66 -13.33 -5.46
N ILE A 511 -22.40 -12.04 -5.60
CA ILE A 511 -22.97 -11.19 -6.64
C ILE A 511 -22.11 -11.37 -7.91
N PRO A 512 -22.66 -11.85 -9.04
CA PRO A 512 -21.96 -11.81 -10.32
C PRO A 512 -21.70 -10.34 -10.70
N CYS A 513 -20.56 -10.03 -11.32
CA CYS A 513 -20.20 -8.67 -11.74
C CYS A 513 -19.60 -8.68 -13.16
N GLY A 514 -20.12 -9.59 -14.00
CA GLY A 514 -19.67 -9.84 -15.37
C GLY A 514 -18.30 -10.51 -15.46
N VAL A 515 -17.64 -10.32 -16.61
CA VAL A 515 -16.27 -10.81 -16.86
C VAL A 515 -15.26 -9.68 -16.78
N ARG A 516 -14.08 -9.96 -16.20
CA ARG A 516 -12.96 -9.01 -16.10
C ARG A 516 -11.62 -9.70 -16.42
N PRO A 517 -10.58 -8.97 -16.84
CA PRO A 517 -9.25 -9.54 -17.05
C PRO A 517 -8.72 -10.25 -15.81
N ALA A 518 -8.10 -11.42 -15.99
CA ALA A 518 -7.53 -12.23 -14.90
C ALA A 518 -6.58 -11.42 -13.99
N GLY A 519 -5.75 -10.56 -14.59
CA GLY A 519 -4.83 -9.68 -13.88
C GLY A 519 -5.54 -8.71 -12.95
N PHE A 520 -6.70 -8.16 -13.35
CA PHE A 520 -7.51 -7.32 -12.48
C PHE A 520 -8.07 -8.13 -11.30
N VAL A 521 -8.57 -9.34 -11.55
CA VAL A 521 -9.17 -10.18 -10.50
C VAL A 521 -8.13 -10.63 -9.47
N TYR A 522 -6.96 -11.12 -9.92
CA TYR A 522 -5.92 -11.66 -9.01
C TYR A 522 -5.03 -10.60 -8.36
N LEU A 523 -4.63 -9.52 -9.06
CA LEU A 523 -3.79 -8.47 -8.45
C LEU A 523 -4.58 -7.51 -7.55
N ARG A 524 -5.92 -7.52 -7.59
CA ARG A 524 -6.76 -6.68 -6.72
C ARG A 524 -6.37 -6.81 -5.24
N GLY A 525 -6.30 -8.02 -4.71
CA GLY A 525 -5.96 -8.25 -3.30
C GLY A 525 -4.54 -7.76 -2.95
N LEU A 526 -3.59 -7.90 -3.88
CA LEU A 526 -2.22 -7.44 -3.69
C LEU A 526 -2.15 -5.90 -3.64
N TRP A 527 -2.90 -5.23 -4.53
CA TRP A 527 -3.03 -3.77 -4.54
C TRP A 527 -3.72 -3.23 -3.29
N GLU A 528 -4.74 -3.94 -2.78
CA GLU A 528 -5.40 -3.63 -1.50
C GLU A 528 -4.43 -3.75 -0.31
N THR A 529 -3.57 -4.78 -0.25
CA THR A 529 -2.51 -4.83 0.79
C THR A 529 -1.49 -3.71 0.67
N ILE A 530 -1.07 -3.35 -0.55
CA ILE A 530 -0.08 -2.28 -0.76
C ILE A 530 -0.67 -0.94 -0.29
N LEU A 531 -1.88 -0.58 -0.75
CA LEU A 531 -2.55 0.66 -0.33
C LEU A 531 -2.79 0.70 1.19
N ARG A 532 -3.21 -0.41 1.80
CA ARG A 532 -3.43 -0.49 3.26
C ARG A 532 -2.13 -0.37 4.05
N SER A 533 -1.00 -0.86 3.52
CA SER A 533 0.32 -0.71 4.13
C SER A 533 0.93 0.69 3.94
N GLY A 534 0.67 1.35 2.81
CA GLY A 534 1.10 2.72 2.55
C GLY A 534 0.45 3.75 3.47
N ALA A 535 -0.76 3.47 3.96
CA ALA A 535 -1.46 4.28 4.96
C ALA A 535 -0.84 4.22 6.38
N TYR A 536 0.15 3.34 6.62
CA TYR A 536 0.97 3.35 7.85
C TYR A 536 2.29 4.13 7.70
N TRP A 537 2.54 4.73 6.53
CA TRP A 537 3.76 5.48 6.20
C TRP A 537 3.51 7.00 6.02
N TRP A 538 2.35 7.49 6.44
CA TRP A 538 1.95 8.91 6.46
C TRP A 538 1.42 9.30 7.84
#